data_AF-A0A2Z3I042-F1
#
_entry.id   AF-A0A2Z3I042-F1
#
_cell.length_a   1.000
_cell.length_b   1.000
_cell.length_c   1.000
_cell.angle_alpha   90.00
_cell.angle_beta   90.00
_cell.angle_gamma   90.00
#
_symmetry.space_group_name_H-M   'P 1'
#
loop_
_entity.id
_entity.type
_entity.pdbx_description
1 polymer ?
#
loop_
_entity_poly.entity_id
_entity_poly.type
_entity_poly.pdbx_seq_one_letter_code
_entity_poly.pdbx_strand_id
1 'polypeptide(L)'
;MSNLDNIPQFLPLVKKSQCTSMHVLYFDSTAPAENLLDCATKRIYLAGDLSTIVNEVDNLPTKAIKKTILASELLRSDSLALIETVQNRYRSK
;
A
#
# COMPACT_ATOMS: atom_id res chain seq x y z
N MET A 1 23.28 -1.21 -23.72
CA MET A 1 22.67 -0.37 -22.67
C MET A 1 21.17 -0.57 -22.78
N SER A 2 20.59 -1.46 -21.97
CA SER A 2 19.17 -1.76 -21.99
C SER A 2 18.44 -0.83 -21.00
N ASN A 3 17.53 -0.01 -21.53
CA ASN A 3 16.65 0.88 -20.78
C ASN A 3 15.88 0.10 -19.70
N LEU A 4 16.12 0.45 -18.44
CA LEU A 4 15.45 -0.13 -17.26
C LEU A 4 14.23 0.68 -16.80
N ASP A 5 13.83 1.71 -17.56
CA ASP A 5 12.84 2.72 -17.15
C ASP A 5 11.37 2.26 -17.22
N ASN A 6 11.10 0.95 -17.26
CA ASN A 6 9.73 0.43 -17.31
C ASN A 6 9.56 -0.91 -16.59
N ILE A 7 10.23 -1.09 -15.45
CA ILE A 7 9.86 -2.16 -14.53
C ILE A 7 8.68 -1.65 -13.68
N PRO A 8 7.50 -2.30 -13.71
CA PRO A 8 6.39 -1.93 -12.84
C PRO A 8 6.87 -1.94 -11.39
N GLN A 9 6.74 -0.82 -10.66
CA GLN A 9 7.05 -0.73 -9.22
C GLN A 9 6.04 -1.50 -8.34
N PHE A 10 5.44 -2.55 -8.88
CA PHE A 10 4.75 -3.59 -8.13
C PHE A 10 5.35 -4.91 -8.59
N LEU A 11 6.32 -5.42 -7.84
CA LEU A 11 6.75 -6.82 -7.98
C LEU A 11 5.68 -7.68 -7.31
N PRO A 12 4.87 -8.48 -8.05
CA PRO A 12 4.05 -9.49 -7.43
C PRO A 12 4.99 -10.54 -6.84
N LEU A 13 5.26 -10.43 -5.54
CA LEU A 13 5.99 -11.46 -4.82
C LEU A 13 5.06 -12.67 -4.67
N VAL A 14 5.19 -13.65 -5.57
CA VAL A 14 4.85 -15.04 -5.27
C VAL A 14 5.94 -15.61 -4.34
N LYS A 15 6.20 -14.95 -3.21
CA LYS A 15 6.97 -15.55 -2.13
C LYS A 15 5.98 -16.27 -1.25
N LYS A 16 6.15 -17.59 -1.13
CA LYS A 16 5.43 -18.40 -0.13
C LYS A 16 5.79 -17.86 1.25
N SER A 17 4.98 -16.95 1.77
CA SER A 17 4.84 -16.72 3.21
C SER A 17 4.49 -18.08 3.81
N GLN A 18 5.18 -18.50 4.87
CA GLN A 18 4.88 -19.76 5.57
C GLN A 18 3.47 -19.79 6.17
N CYS A 19 2.73 -18.69 6.09
CA CYS A 19 1.30 -18.64 6.31
C CYS A 19 0.65 -17.93 5.11
N THR A 20 0.01 -18.73 4.24
CA THR A 20 -0.91 -18.35 3.16
C THR A 20 -0.41 -17.34 2.11
N SER A 21 -0.88 -17.51 0.88
CA SER A 21 -0.65 -16.60 -0.25
C SER A 21 -1.30 -15.24 0.01
N MET A 22 -0.65 -14.39 0.80
CA MET A 22 -1.00 -12.97 0.92
C MET A 22 -0.23 -12.18 -0.13
N HIS A 23 -0.95 -11.35 -0.89
CA HIS A 23 -0.35 -10.28 -1.68
C HIS A 23 0.21 -9.24 -0.68
N VAL A 24 1.46 -9.40 -0.26
CA VAL A 24 2.11 -8.46 0.65
C VAL A 24 2.51 -7.22 -0.15
N LEU A 25 2.05 -6.06 0.31
CA LEU A 25 2.56 -4.77 -0.15
C LEU A 25 4.05 -4.70 0.25
N TYR A 26 4.95 -4.81 -0.72
CA TYR A 26 6.39 -4.79 -0.44
C TYR A 26 6.82 -3.40 0.05
N PHE A 27 7.69 -3.39 1.06
CA PHE A 27 8.32 -2.21 1.64
C PHE A 27 9.83 -2.34 1.49
N ASP A 28 10.43 -1.49 0.64
CA ASP A 28 11.87 -1.34 0.54
C ASP A 28 12.29 -0.12 1.37
N SER A 29 12.77 -0.38 2.59
CA SER A 29 13.25 0.64 3.51
C SER A 29 14.55 1.31 3.07
N THR A 30 15.07 1.03 1.87
CA THR A 30 16.22 1.70 1.26
C THR A 30 15.87 2.50 0.01
N ALA A 31 14.63 2.38 -0.49
CA ALA A 31 14.16 3.12 -1.65
C ALA A 31 14.28 4.64 -1.46
N PRO A 32 14.43 5.42 -2.56
CA PRO A 32 14.42 6.89 -2.51
C PRO A 32 13.20 7.45 -1.78
N ALA A 33 13.38 8.54 -1.04
CA ALA A 33 12.31 9.16 -0.25
C ALA A 33 11.10 9.56 -1.10
N GLU A 34 11.32 10.08 -2.31
CA GLU A 34 10.27 10.44 -3.26
C GLU A 34 9.40 9.24 -3.63
N ASN A 35 9.99 8.09 -3.93
CA ASN A 35 9.25 6.87 -4.28
C ASN A 35 8.43 6.36 -3.09
N LEU A 36 8.95 6.47 -1.86
CA LEU A 36 8.23 6.08 -0.65
C LEU A 36 7.03 7.00 -0.39
N LEU A 37 7.19 8.30 -0.61
CA LEU A 37 6.11 9.27 -0.48
C LEU A 37 5.05 9.08 -1.57
N ASP A 38 5.44 8.87 -2.82
CA ASP A 38 4.51 8.57 -3.92
C ASP A 38 3.70 7.28 -3.64
N CYS A 39 4.37 6.24 -3.13
CA CYS A 39 3.71 5.01 -2.72
C CYS A 39 2.70 5.26 -1.57
N ALA A 40 3.09 6.03 -0.55
CA ALA A 40 2.21 6.40 0.56
C ALA A 40 0.98 7.19 0.06
N THR A 41 1.19 8.16 -0.83
CA THR A 41 0.10 8.94 -1.44
C THR A 41 -0.89 8.07 -2.21
N LYS A 42 -0.40 7.16 -3.05
CA LYS A 42 -1.26 6.21 -3.80
C LYS A 42 -2.07 5.31 -2.87
N ARG A 43 -1.46 4.83 -1.78
CA ARG A 43 -2.12 3.98 -0.78
C ARG A 43 -3.19 4.75 0.01
N ILE A 44 -2.95 6.03 0.34
CA ILE A 44 -3.96 6.91 0.94
C ILE A 44 -5.17 7.09 0.01
N TYR A 45 -4.94 7.37 -1.28
CA TYR A 45 -6.04 7.52 -2.24
C TYR A 45 -6.84 6.23 -2.39
N LEU A 46 -6.17 5.09 -2.56
CA LEU A 46 -6.84 3.79 -2.64
C LEU A 46 -7.64 3.46 -1.38
N ALA A 47 -7.13 3.82 -0.19
CA ALA A 47 -7.88 3.67 1.04
C ALA A 47 -9.16 4.52 1.05
N GLY A 48 -9.10 5.74 0.52
CA GLY A 48 -10.26 6.61 0.29
C GLY A 48 -11.27 5.98 -0.65
N ASP A 49 -10.83 5.52 -1.82
CA ASP A 49 -11.68 4.87 -2.83
C ASP A 49 -12.41 3.64 -2.27
N LEU A 50 -11.70 2.80 -1.50
CA LEU A 50 -12.30 1.65 -0.82
C LEU A 50 -13.37 2.07 0.21
N SER A 51 -13.16 3.16 0.95
CA SER A 51 -14.18 3.69 1.86
C SER A 51 -15.42 4.17 1.09
N THR A 52 -15.22 4.76 -0.09
CA THR A 52 -16.31 5.24 -0.95
C THR A 52 -17.14 4.10 -1.53
N ILE A 53 -16.52 3.00 -1.96
CA ILE A 53 -17.20 1.81 -2.50
C ILE A 53 -18.25 1.23 -1.53
N VAL A 54 -17.99 1.30 -0.21
CA VAL A 54 -18.95 0.83 0.81
C VAL A 54 -20.26 1.63 0.77
N ASN A 55 -20.21 2.89 0.33
CA ASN A 55 -21.39 3.77 0.27
C ASN A 55 -22.06 3.77 -1.11
N GLU A 56 -21.33 3.42 -2.18
CA GLU A 56 -21.83 3.50 -3.57
C GLU A 56 -22.43 2.20 -4.10
N VAL A 57 -22.07 1.05 -3.52
CA VAL A 57 -22.54 -0.25 -4.01
C VAL A 57 -23.70 -0.75 -3.17
N ASP A 58 -24.88 -0.79 -3.80
CA ASP A 58 -26.09 -1.37 -3.22
C ASP A 58 -25.92 -2.86 -2.91
N ASN A 59 -26.51 -3.31 -1.80
CA ASN A 59 -26.58 -4.72 -1.39
C ASN A 59 -25.22 -5.42 -1.17
N LEU A 60 -24.17 -4.66 -0.85
CA LEU A 60 -22.88 -5.23 -0.43
C LEU A 60 -23.08 -6.16 0.80
N PRO A 61 -22.66 -7.44 0.74
CA PRO A 61 -22.74 -8.32 1.90
C PRO A 61 -21.94 -7.76 3.08
N THR A 62 -22.45 -7.84 4.31
CA THR A 62 -21.77 -7.32 5.51
C THR A 62 -20.32 -7.83 5.65
N LYS A 63 -20.06 -9.07 5.22
CA LYS A 63 -18.70 -9.65 5.20
C LYS A 63 -17.78 -8.93 4.21
N ALA A 64 -18.29 -8.50 3.06
CA ALA A 64 -17.54 -7.73 2.08
C ALA A 64 -17.26 -6.31 2.61
N ILE A 65 -18.26 -5.63 3.18
CA ILE A 65 -18.11 -4.32 3.82
C ILE A 65 -16.98 -4.34 4.86
N LYS A 66 -17.01 -5.31 5.79
CA LYS A 66 -15.96 -5.47 6.81
C LYS A 66 -14.57 -5.66 6.21
N LYS A 67 -14.44 -6.44 5.14
CA LYS A 67 -13.15 -6.64 4.46
C LYS A 67 -12.66 -5.38 3.77
N THR A 68 -13.56 -4.61 3.14
CA THR A 68 -13.23 -3.34 2.49
C THR A 68 -12.73 -2.31 3.51
N ILE A 69 -13.40 -2.20 4.65
CA ILE A 69 -12.96 -1.33 5.76
C ILE A 69 -11.57 -1.75 6.25
N LEU A 70 -11.36 -3.04 6.52
CA LEU A 70 -10.06 -3.55 6.97
C LEU A 70 -8.94 -3.31 5.94
N ALA A 71 -9.22 -3.45 4.65
CA ALA A 71 -8.26 -3.16 3.60
C ALA A 71 -7.91 -1.66 3.54
N SER A 72 -8.91 -0.78 3.69
CA SER A 72 -8.71 0.67 3.76
C SER A 72 -7.84 1.07 4.96
N GLU A 73 -8.14 0.54 6.15
CA GLU A 73 -7.36 0.77 7.37
C GLU A 73 -5.91 0.29 7.23
N LEU A 74 -5.71 -0.90 6.64
CA LEU A 74 -4.37 -1.44 6.39
C LEU A 74 -3.56 -0.52 5.49
N LEU A 75 -4.14 -0.06 4.38
CA LEU A 75 -3.48 0.87 3.45
C LEU A 75 -3.13 2.20 4.11
N ARG A 76 -4.01 2.75 4.96
CA ARG A 76 -3.73 3.98 5.72
C ARG A 76 -2.58 3.78 6.70
N SER A 77 -2.62 2.72 7.51
CA SER A 77 -1.58 2.41 8.49
C SER A 77 -0.22 2.25 7.82
N ASP A 78 -0.19 1.50 6.72
CA ASP A 78 1.02 1.26 5.94
C ASP A 78 1.55 2.54 5.27
N SER A 79 0.66 3.42 4.78
CA SER A 79 1.06 4.76 4.29
C SER A 79 1.71 5.62 5.37
N LEU A 80 1.18 5.58 6.60
CA LEU A 80 1.77 6.33 7.72
C LEU A 80 3.16 5.81 8.08
N ALA A 81 3.36 4.48 8.05
CA ALA A 81 4.68 3.89 8.29
C ALA A 81 5.71 4.29 7.22
N LEU A 82 5.30 4.42 5.95
CA LEU A 82 6.14 4.96 4.88
C LEU A 82 6.55 6.41 5.15
N ILE A 83 5.59 7.26 5.51
CA ILE A 83 5.82 8.68 5.81
C ILE A 83 6.76 8.82 7.02
N GLU A 84 6.50 8.06 8.08
CA GLU A 84 7.35 8.05 9.28
C GLU A 84 8.78 7.60 8.97
N THR A 85 8.95 6.57 8.13
CA THR A 85 10.27 6.13 7.68
C THR A 85 11.02 7.26 7.00
N VAL A 86 10.38 7.98 6.09
CA VAL A 86 10.98 9.12 5.40
C VAL A 86 11.33 10.24 6.39
N GLN A 87 10.41 10.61 7.27
CA GLN A 87 10.63 11.65 8.29
C GLN A 87 11.82 11.32 9.20
N ASN A 88 11.92 10.08 9.67
CA ASN A 88 13.00 9.64 10.55
C ASN A 88 14.37 9.71 9.84
N ARG A 89 14.45 9.40 8.54
CA ARG A 89 15.70 9.56 7.78
C ARG A 89 16.19 11.00 7.71
N TYR A 90 15.27 11.98 7.67
CA TYR A 90 15.63 13.39 7.65
C TYR A 90 15.94 13.95 9.05
N ARG A 91 15.36 13.37 10.11
CA ARG A 91 15.68 13.74 11.51
C ARG A 91 17.02 13.19 11.99
N SER A 92 17.48 12.08 11.43
CA SER A 92 18.76 11.45 11.78
C SER A 92 19.95 11.96 10.96
N LYS A 93 19.74 12.95 10.09
CA LYS A 93 20.79 13.66 9.34
C LYS A 93 21.03 15.03 9.97
#